data_AF-A0A919SS51-F1
#
_entry.id   AF-A0A919SS51-F1
#
_cell.length_a   1.000
_cell.length_b   1.000
_cell.length_c   1.000
_cell.angle_alpha   90.00
_cell.angle_beta   90.00
_cell.angle_gamma   90.00
#
_symmetry.space_group_name_H-M   'P 1'
#
loop_
_entity.id
_entity.type
_entity.pdbx_description
1 polymer ?
#
loop_
_entity_poly.entity_id
_entity_poly.type
_entity_poly.pdbx_seq_one_letter_code
_entity_poly.pdbx_strand_id
1 'polypeptide(L)'
;MRRRIWLAAVAAVTITGTVGACTGQDTPPQASCRLLTPPPDPAAAGDPTGISLAEQGHSTLHAANFSTVTIGAILENTTDKVAYHTRVTFDALGADGTSTVQDTFHRYQVIEVPILLPKTKVPVGTTLAIKGTDATDVTITFAPSQWLPAGDATNGLAPITTTLVPAKTSTDPQGIGTITYRTRSANCTDLVSRGSSYVLRDTAGTLLGGGIGAEPQDSGCDTDENRFDNSFITAFSAVPKNANLAKTEVAALCDLSKVTDSQPSGGPLN
;
A
#
# COMPACT_ATOMS: atom_id res chain seq x y z
N MET A 1 -1.05 -50.92 50.58
CA MET A 1 -2.00 -51.67 49.71
C MET A 1 -3.41 -51.19 49.95
N ARG A 2 -4.03 -50.50 48.99
CA ARG A 2 -5.49 -50.51 48.72
C ARG A 2 -5.76 -49.67 47.47
N ARG A 3 -5.91 -50.37 46.34
CA ARG A 3 -6.42 -49.84 45.06
C ARG A 3 -7.87 -49.43 45.25
N ARG A 4 -8.28 -48.26 44.76
CA ARG A 4 -9.68 -47.93 44.50
C ARG A 4 -9.82 -47.40 43.08
N ILE A 5 -10.53 -48.19 42.29
CA ILE A 5 -11.01 -47.94 40.94
C ILE A 5 -12.31 -47.14 41.07
N TRP A 6 -12.47 -46.07 40.29
CA TRP A 6 -13.74 -45.40 40.01
C TRP A 6 -13.73 -45.08 38.50
N LEU A 7 -14.39 -45.91 37.69
CA LEU A 7 -15.77 -45.72 37.17
C LEU A 7 -15.95 -44.41 36.41
N ALA A 8 -15.92 -44.56 35.08
CA ALA A 8 -16.23 -43.54 34.09
C ALA A 8 -17.71 -43.11 34.20
N ALA A 9 -17.94 -41.80 34.23
CA ALA A 9 -19.25 -41.22 34.01
C ALA A 9 -19.24 -40.52 32.63
N VAL A 10 -19.94 -41.12 31.67
CA VAL A 10 -20.28 -40.49 30.40
C VAL A 10 -21.42 -39.52 30.68
N ALA A 11 -21.11 -38.22 30.73
CA ALA A 11 -22.13 -37.18 30.79
C ALA A 11 -22.59 -36.87 29.35
N ALA A 12 -23.83 -37.26 29.04
CA ALA A 12 -24.52 -36.82 27.83
C ALA A 12 -24.86 -35.33 27.96
N VAL A 13 -24.16 -34.48 27.21
CA VAL A 13 -24.53 -33.07 27.04
C VAL A 13 -25.65 -33.01 26.01
N THR A 14 -26.87 -32.80 26.48
CA THR A 14 -28.00 -32.42 25.64
C THR A 14 -27.84 -30.98 25.19
N ILE A 15 -27.44 -30.78 23.93
CA ILE A 15 -27.46 -29.48 23.26
C ILE A 15 -28.91 -29.17 22.91
N THR A 16 -29.58 -28.40 23.75
CA THR A 16 -30.80 -27.67 23.38
C THR A 16 -30.40 -26.60 22.37
N GLY A 17 -30.67 -26.85 21.09
CA GLY A 17 -30.51 -25.86 20.03
C GLY A 17 -31.46 -24.70 20.25
N THR A 18 -30.94 -23.59 20.76
CA THR A 18 -31.55 -22.29 20.53
C THR A 18 -31.36 -21.98 19.05
N VAL A 19 -32.47 -21.98 18.31
CA VAL A 19 -32.54 -21.36 17.00
C VAL A 19 -32.33 -19.86 17.24
N GLY A 20 -31.06 -19.47 17.31
CA GLY A 20 -30.68 -18.08 17.21
C GLY A 20 -31.11 -17.63 15.84
N ALA A 21 -32.20 -16.86 15.79
CA ALA A 21 -32.57 -16.10 14.62
C ALA A 21 -31.31 -15.39 14.12
N CYS A 22 -30.84 -15.80 12.94
CA CYS A 22 -29.88 -15.04 12.18
C CYS A 22 -30.55 -13.69 11.88
N THR A 23 -30.38 -12.72 12.77
CA THR A 23 -30.44 -11.32 12.38
C THR A 23 -29.21 -11.12 11.49
N GLY A 24 -29.35 -11.53 10.22
CA GLY A 24 -28.46 -11.06 9.18
C GLY A 24 -28.47 -9.55 9.30
N GLN A 25 -27.35 -9.00 9.74
CA GLN A 25 -27.12 -7.58 9.51
C GLN A 25 -27.20 -7.44 8.00
N ASP A 26 -28.25 -6.75 7.56
CA ASP A 26 -28.34 -6.16 6.23
C ASP A 26 -27.12 -5.28 6.07
N THR A 27 -26.01 -5.90 5.69
CA THR A 27 -24.85 -5.20 5.18
C THR A 27 -25.34 -4.73 3.82
N PRO A 28 -25.57 -3.43 3.61
CA PRO A 28 -26.02 -2.95 2.31
C PRO A 28 -25.05 -3.48 1.27
N PRO A 29 -25.53 -3.99 0.13
CA PRO A 29 -24.67 -4.52 -0.92
C PRO A 29 -23.60 -3.47 -1.21
N GLN A 30 -22.34 -3.83 -0.94
CA GLN A 30 -21.20 -2.99 -1.26
C GLN A 30 -21.32 -2.59 -2.73
N ALA A 31 -21.12 -1.30 -3.02
CA ALA A 31 -21.14 -0.81 -4.38
C ALA A 31 -20.06 -1.60 -5.15
N SER A 32 -20.51 -2.53 -5.97
CA SER A 32 -19.66 -3.29 -6.87
C SER A 32 -19.07 -2.28 -7.82
N CYS A 33 -17.74 -2.17 -7.85
CA CYS A 33 -17.13 -1.16 -8.68
C CYS A 33 -17.45 -1.42 -10.17
N ARG A 34 -18.31 -0.62 -10.78
CA ARG A 34 -18.70 -0.68 -12.19
C ARG A 34 -17.66 0.06 -13.02
N LEU A 35 -16.98 -0.69 -13.86
CA LEU A 35 -15.88 -0.17 -14.68
C LEU A 35 -16.33 0.96 -15.61
N LEU A 36 -15.54 2.03 -15.64
CA LEU A 36 -15.50 2.90 -16.80
C LEU A 36 -14.66 2.24 -17.91
N THR A 37 -15.03 2.49 -19.16
CA THR A 37 -14.24 1.99 -20.29
C THR A 37 -12.91 2.76 -20.27
N PRO A 38 -11.75 2.09 -20.16
CA PRO A 38 -10.48 2.79 -20.16
C PRO A 38 -10.36 3.65 -21.43
N PRO A 39 -9.77 4.85 -21.35
CA PRO A 39 -9.52 5.67 -22.53
C PRO A 39 -8.74 4.86 -23.58
N PRO A 40 -8.98 5.08 -24.89
CA PRO A 40 -8.30 4.34 -25.94
C PRO A 40 -6.78 4.51 -25.82
N ASP A 41 -6.07 3.38 -25.93
CA ASP A 41 -4.60 3.25 -25.81
C ASP A 41 -3.87 4.28 -26.69
N PRO A 42 -3.17 5.27 -26.09
CA PRO A 42 -2.18 6.06 -26.81
C PRO A 42 -0.84 5.32 -26.83
N ALA A 43 0.00 5.63 -27.83
CA ALA A 43 1.25 4.93 -28.12
C ALA A 43 2.17 4.66 -26.90
N ALA A 44 2.76 3.46 -26.88
CA ALA A 44 3.66 3.00 -25.84
C ALA A 44 5.01 3.74 -25.81
N ALA A 45 5.60 3.74 -24.60
CA ALA A 45 6.86 4.31 -24.13
C ALA A 45 6.69 5.71 -23.50
N GLY A 46 6.34 5.73 -22.22
CA GLY A 46 6.31 6.97 -21.44
C GLY A 46 7.72 7.48 -21.20
N ASP A 47 8.05 8.52 -21.93
CA ASP A 47 9.09 9.46 -21.55
C ASP A 47 8.87 9.86 -20.08
N PRO A 48 9.86 9.66 -19.18
CA PRO A 48 9.74 10.11 -17.79
C PRO A 48 9.70 11.64 -17.68
N THR A 49 9.95 12.38 -18.77
CA THR A 49 9.76 13.84 -18.77
C THR A 49 8.37 14.18 -18.25
N GLY A 50 8.34 15.03 -17.23
CA GLY A 50 7.10 15.43 -16.58
C GLY A 50 6.81 14.77 -15.25
N ILE A 51 7.51 13.68 -14.86
CA ILE A 51 7.50 13.21 -13.46
C ILE A 51 8.80 13.66 -12.79
N SER A 52 8.71 14.20 -11.58
CA SER A 52 9.85 14.58 -10.77
C SER A 52 9.80 13.92 -9.39
N LEU A 53 10.98 13.61 -8.86
CA LEU A 53 11.15 13.20 -7.48
C LEU A 53 11.18 14.44 -6.59
N ALA A 54 10.08 14.72 -5.88
CA ALA A 54 9.98 15.90 -5.03
C ALA A 54 10.76 15.72 -3.72
N GLU A 55 10.67 14.52 -3.14
CA GLU A 55 11.35 14.14 -1.90
C GLU A 55 11.70 12.66 -1.92
N GLN A 56 12.77 12.28 -1.23
CA GLN A 56 13.11 10.88 -0.95
C GLN A 56 13.73 10.74 0.44
N GLY A 57 13.76 9.51 0.94
CA GLY A 57 14.36 9.19 2.23
C GLY A 57 14.36 7.70 2.49
N HIS A 58 15.27 7.26 3.35
CA HIS A 58 15.41 5.86 3.71
C HIS A 58 15.91 5.69 5.14
N SER A 59 15.66 4.50 5.70
CA SER A 59 16.19 4.08 6.99
C SER A 59 16.55 2.60 6.92
N THR A 60 17.71 2.25 7.47
CA THR A 60 18.08 0.86 7.71
C THR A 60 17.58 0.43 9.08
N LEU A 61 16.93 -0.74 9.15
CA LEU A 61 16.33 -1.30 10.35
C LEU A 61 16.92 -2.69 10.59
N HIS A 62 17.34 -2.92 11.83
CA HIS A 62 17.93 -4.19 12.26
C HIS A 62 17.01 -4.90 13.23
N ALA A 63 16.62 -6.12 12.88
CA ALA A 63 16.00 -7.07 13.79
C ALA A 63 17.00 -8.21 14.10
N ALA A 64 16.63 -9.09 15.03
CA ALA A 64 17.53 -10.13 15.53
C ALA A 64 18.14 -11.03 14.44
N ASN A 65 17.40 -11.30 13.34
CA ASN A 65 17.79 -12.29 12.33
C ASN A 65 17.78 -11.77 10.89
N PHE A 66 17.38 -10.53 10.66
CA PHE A 66 17.35 -9.94 9.32
C PHE A 66 17.43 -8.41 9.44
N SER A 67 17.90 -7.76 8.38
CA SER A 67 17.92 -6.31 8.27
C SER A 67 17.12 -5.89 7.04
N THR A 68 16.42 -4.79 7.15
CA THR A 68 15.62 -4.20 6.09
C THR A 68 16.06 -2.77 5.84
N VAL A 69 15.79 -2.29 4.63
CA VAL A 69 15.80 -0.88 4.29
C VAL A 69 14.37 -0.49 3.92
N THR A 70 13.85 0.53 4.59
CA THR A 70 12.60 1.17 4.18
C THR A 70 12.95 2.40 3.35
N ILE A 71 12.32 2.52 2.18
CA ILE A 71 12.59 3.58 1.20
C ILE A 71 11.26 4.24 0.86
N GLY A 72 11.23 5.57 0.85
CA GLY A 72 10.05 6.32 0.44
C GLY A 72 10.42 7.47 -0.48
N ALA A 73 9.44 7.87 -1.28
CA ALA A 73 9.51 8.95 -2.22
C ALA A 73 8.17 9.68 -2.32
N ILE A 74 8.25 10.96 -2.64
CA ILE A 74 7.10 11.74 -3.12
C ILE A 74 7.32 11.99 -4.60
N LEU A 75 6.51 11.35 -5.45
CA LEU A 75 6.52 11.62 -6.88
C LEU A 75 5.56 12.75 -7.19
N GLU A 76 5.99 13.68 -8.04
CA GLU A 76 5.17 14.78 -8.53
C GLU A 76 5.02 14.68 -10.04
N ASN A 77 3.78 14.69 -10.53
CA ASN A 77 3.52 14.88 -11.95
C ASN A 77 3.42 16.38 -12.25
N THR A 78 4.43 16.88 -12.93
CA THR A 78 4.59 18.29 -13.30
C THR A 78 3.94 18.64 -14.63
N THR A 79 3.22 17.73 -15.28
CA THR A 79 2.52 17.96 -16.57
C THR A 79 1.06 18.38 -16.37
N ASP A 80 0.36 18.59 -17.48
CA ASP A 80 -1.10 18.73 -17.58
C ASP A 80 -1.82 17.42 -17.96
N LYS A 81 -1.09 16.29 -18.00
CA LYS A 81 -1.59 14.96 -18.36
C LYS A 81 -1.58 14.03 -17.15
N VAL A 82 -2.34 12.94 -17.21
CA VAL A 82 -2.27 11.87 -16.21
C VAL A 82 -1.16 10.91 -16.61
N ALA A 83 -0.22 10.64 -15.70
CA ALA A 83 0.72 9.55 -15.83
C ALA A 83 0.04 8.26 -15.38
N TYR A 84 -0.14 7.30 -16.31
CA TYR A 84 -0.89 6.07 -16.06
C TYR A 84 0.05 4.85 -16.12
N HIS A 85 -0.09 3.95 -15.14
CA HIS A 85 0.82 2.85 -14.80
C HIS A 85 2.28 3.31 -14.72
N THR A 86 2.58 4.16 -13.73
CA THR A 86 3.95 4.60 -13.44
C THR A 86 4.68 3.55 -12.63
N ARG A 87 5.65 2.87 -13.24
CA ARG A 87 6.53 1.95 -12.52
C ARG A 87 7.58 2.73 -11.77
N VAL A 88 7.75 2.43 -10.50
CA VAL A 88 8.72 3.03 -9.58
C VAL A 88 9.63 1.91 -9.10
N THR A 89 10.90 1.98 -9.49
CA THR A 89 11.92 1.01 -9.11
C THR A 89 12.81 1.59 -8.04
N PHE A 90 12.96 0.86 -6.94
CA PHE A 90 13.75 1.22 -5.78
C PHE A 90 14.97 0.32 -5.64
N ASP A 91 16.12 0.91 -5.36
CA ASP A 91 17.32 0.19 -4.98
C ASP A 91 17.99 0.84 -3.77
N ALA A 92 18.67 0.02 -2.98
CA ALA A 92 19.44 0.44 -1.82
C ALA A 92 20.91 0.12 -2.06
N LEU A 93 21.76 1.13 -1.94
CA LEU A 93 23.16 1.05 -2.32
C LEU A 93 24.05 1.11 -1.07
N GLY A 94 25.07 0.25 -1.05
CA GLY A 94 26.12 0.28 -0.04
C GLY A 94 27.16 1.36 -0.35
N ALA A 95 28.16 1.47 0.51
CA ALA A 95 29.23 2.47 0.37
C ALA A 95 30.06 2.32 -0.92
N ASP A 96 30.07 1.14 -1.54
CA ASP A 96 30.74 0.85 -2.81
C ASP A 96 29.85 1.09 -4.04
N GLY A 97 28.61 1.57 -3.83
CA GLY A 97 27.62 1.80 -4.88
C GLY A 97 26.93 0.53 -5.38
N THR A 98 27.15 -0.63 -4.77
CA THR A 98 26.48 -1.87 -5.14
C THR A 98 25.16 -2.06 -4.38
N SER A 99 24.20 -2.75 -5.01
CA SER A 99 22.92 -3.05 -4.36
C SER A 99 23.12 -3.93 -3.13
N THR A 100 22.61 -3.48 -1.99
CA THR A 100 22.58 -4.26 -0.73
C THR A 100 21.34 -5.14 -0.65
N VAL A 101 20.40 -5.03 -1.58
CA VAL A 101 19.13 -5.79 -1.57
C VAL A 101 19.42 -7.28 -1.73
N GLN A 102 18.70 -8.11 -0.98
CA GLN A 102 18.76 -9.57 -1.13
C GLN A 102 18.14 -9.99 -2.46
N ASP A 103 18.73 -10.96 -3.14
CA ASP A 103 18.30 -11.35 -4.50
C ASP A 103 16.84 -11.82 -4.55
N THR A 104 16.36 -12.47 -3.48
CA THR A 104 14.95 -12.90 -3.33
C THR A 104 13.97 -11.73 -3.21
N PHE A 105 14.48 -10.53 -2.89
CA PHE A 105 13.71 -9.31 -2.74
C PHE A 105 13.71 -8.42 -3.99
N HIS A 106 14.45 -8.77 -5.06
CA HIS A 106 14.46 -7.96 -6.29
C HIS A 106 13.07 -7.78 -6.92
N ARG A 107 12.20 -8.79 -6.82
CA ARG A 107 10.82 -8.69 -7.31
C ARG A 107 9.95 -7.67 -6.55
N TYR A 108 10.38 -7.23 -5.37
CA TYR A 108 9.69 -6.23 -4.54
C TYR A 108 10.24 -4.82 -4.73
N GLN A 109 11.25 -4.65 -5.61
CA GLN A 109 11.83 -3.35 -5.92
C GLN A 109 10.94 -2.50 -6.82
N VAL A 110 9.97 -3.10 -7.52
CA VAL A 110 9.10 -2.39 -8.45
C VAL A 110 7.69 -2.27 -7.89
N ILE A 111 7.29 -1.04 -7.58
CA ILE A 111 5.92 -0.67 -7.23
C ILE A 111 5.32 0.08 -8.39
N GLU A 112 4.04 -0.13 -8.69
CA GLU A 112 3.36 0.64 -9.72
C GLU A 112 2.37 1.63 -9.10
N VAL A 113 2.43 2.88 -9.51
CA VAL A 113 1.41 3.88 -9.21
C VAL A 113 0.45 3.90 -10.40
N PRO A 114 -0.78 3.36 -10.27
CA PRO A 114 -1.65 3.19 -11.42
C PRO A 114 -2.05 4.54 -12.00
N ILE A 115 -2.47 5.50 -11.17
CA ILE A 115 -2.90 6.82 -11.62
C ILE A 115 -2.12 7.89 -10.86
N LEU A 116 -1.41 8.76 -11.59
CA LEU A 116 -0.76 9.95 -11.05
C LEU A 116 -1.27 11.19 -11.79
N LEU A 117 -2.14 11.95 -11.13
CA LEU A 117 -2.88 13.06 -11.72
C LEU A 117 -1.99 14.29 -12.02
N PRO A 118 -2.39 15.17 -12.97
CA PRO A 118 -1.65 16.39 -13.27
C PRO A 118 -1.45 17.26 -12.04
N LYS A 119 -0.24 17.78 -11.84
CA LYS A 119 0.13 18.69 -10.75
C LYS A 119 -0.11 18.13 -9.35
N THR A 120 -0.18 16.81 -9.21
CA THR A 120 -0.34 16.15 -7.91
C THR A 120 0.92 15.46 -7.46
N LYS A 121 1.01 15.29 -6.14
CA LYS A 121 2.03 14.50 -5.45
C LYS A 121 1.44 13.19 -4.95
N VAL A 122 2.18 12.11 -5.07
CA VAL A 122 1.81 10.79 -4.56
C VAL A 122 2.96 10.21 -3.73
N PRO A 123 2.72 9.85 -2.45
CA PRO A 123 3.68 9.09 -1.69
C PRO A 123 3.77 7.65 -2.21
N VAL A 124 4.99 7.19 -2.45
CA VAL A 124 5.29 5.82 -2.87
C VAL A 124 6.49 5.28 -2.08
N GLY A 125 6.47 4.01 -1.68
CA GLY A 125 7.57 3.44 -0.92
C GLY A 125 7.62 1.92 -0.96
N THR A 126 8.73 1.38 -0.48
CA THR A 126 8.95 -0.07 -0.36
C THR A 126 9.79 -0.39 0.87
N THR A 127 9.71 -1.63 1.34
CA THR A 127 10.61 -2.17 2.37
C THR A 127 11.26 -3.43 1.82
N LEU A 128 12.60 -3.45 1.79
CA LEU A 128 13.39 -4.51 1.16
C LEU A 128 14.33 -5.14 2.19
N ALA A 129 14.49 -6.46 2.16
CA ALA A 129 15.54 -7.10 2.95
C ALA A 129 16.91 -6.86 2.33
N ILE A 130 17.93 -6.63 3.15
CA ILE A 130 19.31 -6.35 2.73
C ILE A 130 20.29 -7.46 3.19
N LYS A 131 21.42 -7.60 2.49
CA LYS A 131 22.46 -8.63 2.66
C LYS A 131 23.32 -8.46 3.94
N GLY A 132 22.84 -7.68 4.91
CA GLY A 132 23.55 -7.38 6.16
C GLY A 132 24.53 -6.21 6.08
N THR A 133 24.60 -5.52 4.94
CA THR A 133 25.32 -4.25 4.77
C THR A 133 24.31 -3.11 4.68
N ASP A 134 24.46 -2.11 5.52
CA ASP A 134 23.57 -0.94 5.57
C ASP A 134 23.55 -0.21 4.23
N ALA A 135 22.37 0.27 3.86
CA ALA A 135 22.25 1.23 2.77
C ALA A 135 22.85 2.56 3.20
N THR A 136 23.74 3.11 2.38
CA THR A 136 24.26 4.48 2.52
C THR A 136 23.56 5.44 1.58
N ASP A 137 22.94 4.92 0.52
CA ASP A 137 22.18 5.70 -0.46
C ASP A 137 21.04 4.86 -1.05
N VAL A 138 20.12 5.51 -1.76
CA VAL A 138 19.03 4.87 -2.49
C VAL A 138 18.89 5.46 -3.88
N THR A 139 18.57 4.60 -4.85
CA THR A 139 18.22 5.01 -6.21
C THR A 139 16.74 4.77 -6.46
N ILE A 140 16.06 5.77 -7.00
CA ILE A 140 14.64 5.72 -7.33
C ILE A 140 14.49 6.14 -8.79
N THR A 141 14.06 5.21 -9.63
CA THR A 141 13.77 5.49 -11.05
C THR A 141 12.31 5.25 -11.32
N PHE A 142 11.71 6.07 -12.19
CA PHE A 142 10.31 5.96 -12.52
C PHE A 142 10.09 6.12 -14.03
N ALA A 143 9.11 5.39 -14.55
CA ALA A 143 8.72 5.46 -15.94
C ALA A 143 7.19 5.27 -16.04
N PRO A 144 6.43 6.28 -16.51
CA PRO A 144 5.04 6.08 -16.87
C PRO A 144 4.96 5.12 -18.04
N SER A 145 3.95 4.25 -18.06
CA SER A 145 3.71 3.41 -19.24
C SER A 145 3.04 4.22 -20.35
N GLN A 146 2.20 5.19 -19.96
CA GLN A 146 1.47 6.05 -20.87
C GLN A 146 1.06 7.39 -20.23
N TRP A 147 0.77 8.36 -21.10
CA TRP A 147 0.23 9.67 -20.72
C TRP A 147 -1.20 9.80 -21.24
N LEU A 148 -2.18 9.85 -20.33
CA LEU A 148 -3.57 10.08 -20.67
C LEU A 148 -3.90 11.58 -20.62
N PRO A 149 -4.92 12.05 -21.36
CA PRO A 149 -5.48 13.37 -21.13
C PRO A 149 -5.86 13.57 -19.66
N ALA A 150 -5.84 14.82 -19.19
CA ALA A 150 -6.49 15.15 -17.92
C ALA A 150 -7.95 14.68 -17.92
N GLY A 151 -8.45 14.37 -16.73
CA GLY A 151 -9.81 13.88 -16.57
C GLY A 151 -10.43 14.26 -15.23
N ASP A 152 -11.62 13.74 -15.01
CA ASP A 152 -12.50 14.05 -13.90
C ASP A 152 -13.42 12.85 -13.59
N ALA A 153 -14.48 13.11 -12.81
CA ALA A 153 -15.43 12.09 -12.41
C ALA A 153 -16.12 11.39 -13.61
N THR A 154 -16.25 12.06 -14.75
CA THR A 154 -16.95 11.52 -15.93
C THR A 154 -16.14 10.47 -16.68
N ASN A 155 -14.82 10.45 -16.51
CA ASN A 155 -13.92 9.53 -17.21
C ASN A 155 -13.03 8.70 -16.27
N GLY A 156 -13.33 8.68 -14.97
CA GLY A 156 -12.67 7.80 -14.01
C GLY A 156 -11.39 8.37 -13.40
N LEU A 157 -11.03 9.60 -13.76
CA LEU A 157 -9.76 10.22 -13.39
C LEU A 157 -9.96 11.35 -12.36
N ALA A 158 -11.03 11.30 -11.56
CA ALA A 158 -11.18 12.19 -10.43
C ALA A 158 -10.09 11.95 -9.37
N PRO A 159 -9.69 12.99 -8.62
CA PRO A 159 -8.80 12.86 -7.48
C PRO A 159 -9.19 11.73 -6.51
N ILE A 160 -8.22 10.88 -6.21
CA ILE A 160 -8.28 9.94 -5.11
C ILE A 160 -7.54 10.59 -3.94
N THR A 161 -8.29 10.89 -2.89
CA THR A 161 -7.76 11.53 -1.69
C THR A 161 -7.74 10.54 -0.55
N THR A 162 -6.67 10.56 0.20
CA THR A 162 -6.49 9.77 1.41
C THR A 162 -6.36 10.70 2.61
N THR A 163 -6.90 10.30 3.74
CA THR A 163 -6.75 11.03 5.00
C THR A 163 -6.39 10.06 6.09
N LEU A 164 -5.21 10.23 6.69
CA LEU A 164 -4.80 9.40 7.82
C LEU A 164 -5.82 9.54 8.97
N VAL A 165 -6.00 8.47 9.73
CA VAL A 165 -6.73 8.46 11.01
C VAL A 165 -5.70 8.25 12.13
N PRO A 166 -5.07 9.32 12.65
CA PRO A 166 -3.92 9.19 13.55
C PRO A 166 -4.24 8.42 14.82
N ALA A 167 -5.44 8.59 15.38
CA ALA A 167 -5.87 7.93 16.61
C ALA A 167 -6.00 6.40 16.49
N LYS A 168 -6.05 5.86 15.27
CA LYS A 168 -6.14 4.43 14.97
C LYS A 168 -4.85 3.88 14.35
N THR A 169 -3.83 4.74 14.20
CA THR A 169 -2.54 4.38 13.67
C THR A 169 -1.58 4.13 14.82
N SER A 170 -0.84 3.02 14.80
CA SER A 170 0.02 2.59 15.90
C SER A 170 1.27 1.87 15.41
N THR A 171 2.28 1.75 16.28
CA THR A 171 3.43 0.86 16.07
C THR A 171 3.62 -0.01 17.30
N ASP A 172 4.04 -1.25 17.09
CA ASP A 172 4.48 -2.13 18.17
C ASP A 172 6.00 -1.95 18.45
N PRO A 173 6.51 -2.54 19.55
CA PRO A 173 7.95 -2.51 19.86
C PRO A 173 8.87 -3.19 18.83
N GLN A 174 8.33 -4.02 17.94
CA GLN A 174 9.04 -4.73 16.89
C GLN A 174 9.15 -3.90 15.60
N GLY A 175 8.56 -2.70 15.57
CA GLY A 175 8.55 -1.81 14.41
C GLY A 175 7.56 -2.25 13.34
N ILE A 176 6.51 -2.99 13.74
CA ILE A 176 5.33 -3.27 12.92
C ILE A 176 4.31 -2.16 13.18
N GLY A 177 3.89 -1.48 12.11
CA GLY A 177 2.87 -0.45 12.15
C GLY A 177 1.50 -0.99 11.74
N THR A 178 0.44 -0.41 12.33
CA THR A 178 -0.91 -0.44 11.78
C THR A 178 -1.21 0.96 11.27
N ILE A 179 -1.42 1.12 9.96
CA ILE A 179 -1.75 2.40 9.35
C ILE A 179 -3.24 2.42 9.03
N THR A 180 -3.97 3.36 9.64
CA THR A 180 -5.41 3.54 9.40
C THR A 180 -5.64 4.87 8.68
N TYR A 181 -6.41 4.85 7.60
CA TYR A 181 -6.71 6.01 6.77
C TYR A 181 -8.12 5.90 6.18
N ARG A 182 -8.60 6.95 5.53
CA ARG A 182 -9.86 6.99 4.78
C ARG A 182 -9.56 7.33 3.34
N THR A 183 -10.31 6.77 2.41
CA THR A 183 -10.15 7.04 0.97
C THR A 183 -11.43 7.62 0.40
N ARG A 184 -11.30 8.68 -0.40
CA ARG A 184 -12.39 9.34 -1.08
C ARG A 184 -12.05 9.62 -2.53
N SER A 185 -12.98 9.31 -3.43
CA SER A 185 -12.94 9.67 -4.85
C SER A 185 -14.36 9.72 -5.41
N ALA A 186 -14.61 10.63 -6.35
CA ALA A 186 -15.87 10.62 -7.10
C ALA A 186 -16.05 9.34 -7.95
N ASN A 187 -14.96 8.59 -8.19
CA ASN A 187 -14.96 7.34 -8.95
C ASN A 187 -14.69 6.12 -8.07
N CYS A 188 -14.96 6.18 -6.77
CA CYS A 188 -14.75 5.04 -5.88
C CYS A 188 -15.43 3.75 -6.36
N THR A 189 -16.62 3.88 -6.93
CA THR A 189 -17.36 2.75 -7.52
C THR A 189 -16.90 2.39 -8.92
N ASP A 190 -15.87 3.01 -9.49
CA ASP A 190 -15.45 2.71 -10.87
C ASP A 190 -14.00 2.23 -10.95
N LEU A 191 -13.30 2.22 -9.80
CA LEU A 191 -11.90 1.90 -9.69
C LEU A 191 -11.66 0.55 -9.00
N VAL A 192 -10.56 -0.10 -9.38
CA VAL A 192 -10.07 -1.34 -8.78
C VAL A 192 -8.95 -0.99 -7.80
N SER A 193 -9.07 -1.47 -6.55
CA SER A 193 -8.00 -1.32 -5.56
C SER A 193 -6.80 -2.21 -5.92
N ARG A 194 -5.62 -1.62 -5.85
CA ARG A 194 -4.29 -2.23 -6.03
C ARG A 194 -3.49 -2.17 -4.73
N GLY A 195 -4.18 -2.05 -3.59
CA GLY A 195 -3.57 -1.82 -2.29
C GLY A 195 -3.27 -0.35 -2.03
N SER A 196 -2.26 -0.08 -1.23
CA SER A 196 -1.89 1.29 -0.85
C SER A 196 -0.39 1.43 -0.67
N SER A 197 0.11 2.64 -0.86
CA SER A 197 1.48 2.99 -0.54
C SER A 197 1.52 4.01 0.58
N TYR A 198 2.61 4.05 1.34
CA TYR A 198 2.80 5.04 2.39
C TYR A 198 4.25 5.51 2.46
N VAL A 199 4.45 6.69 3.02
CA VAL A 199 5.76 7.19 3.46
C VAL A 199 5.70 7.60 4.92
N LEU A 200 6.79 7.35 5.63
CA LEU A 200 6.95 7.64 7.04
C LEU A 200 7.79 8.90 7.19
N ARG A 201 7.39 9.77 8.12
CA ARG A 201 8.12 10.99 8.46
C ARG A 201 8.50 11.01 9.93
N ASP A 202 9.60 11.69 10.24
CA ASP A 202 9.94 12.05 11.62
C ASP A 202 9.10 13.24 12.11
N THR A 203 9.34 13.67 13.35
CA THR A 203 8.69 14.85 13.93
C THR A 203 9.09 16.17 13.24
N ALA A 204 10.26 16.26 12.62
CA ALA A 204 10.67 17.44 11.83
C ALA A 204 9.99 17.47 10.45
N GLY A 205 9.42 16.36 9.99
CA GLY A 205 8.85 16.20 8.65
C GLY A 205 9.82 15.57 7.65
N THR A 206 11.01 15.14 8.07
CA THR A 206 11.97 14.43 7.21
C THR A 206 11.39 13.09 6.81
N LEU A 207 11.51 12.73 5.52
CA LEU A 207 11.10 11.43 5.03
C LEU A 207 12.09 10.36 5.52
N LEU A 208 11.59 9.34 6.21
CA LEU A 208 12.40 8.27 6.80
C LEU A 208 12.36 6.97 5.99
N GLY A 209 11.37 6.81 5.13
CA GLY A 209 11.13 5.58 4.38
C GLY A 209 9.68 5.47 3.94
N GLY A 210 9.26 4.26 3.58
CA GLY A 210 7.91 3.96 3.16
C GLY A 210 7.69 2.47 2.93
N GLY A 211 6.55 2.15 2.36
CA GLY A 211 6.18 0.77 2.06
C GLY A 211 4.85 0.68 1.33
N ILE A 212 4.43 -0.56 1.12
CA ILE A 212 3.12 -0.90 0.58
C ILE A 212 2.28 -1.65 1.61
N GLY A 213 1.00 -1.34 1.65
CA GLY A 213 -0.04 -2.21 2.19
C GLY A 213 -0.56 -3.06 1.05
N ALA A 214 -0.03 -4.29 0.92
CA ALA A 214 -0.34 -5.21 -0.18
C ALA A 214 -1.66 -5.96 0.00
N GLU A 215 -2.44 -5.64 1.03
CA GLU A 215 -3.80 -6.12 1.15
C GLU A 215 -4.64 -5.24 0.23
N PRO A 216 -5.13 -5.74 -0.94
CA PRO A 216 -6.15 -5.05 -1.69
C PRO A 216 -7.35 -5.01 -0.77
N GLN A 217 -7.45 -3.94 -0.01
CA GLN A 217 -8.44 -3.90 1.04
C GLN A 217 -9.79 -4.07 0.37
N ASP A 218 -10.70 -4.81 1.02
CA ASP A 218 -12.15 -4.66 0.86
C ASP A 218 -12.61 -3.26 1.34
N SER A 219 -11.71 -2.28 1.29
CA SER A 219 -11.77 -0.92 1.78
C SER A 219 -12.86 -0.16 1.06
N GLY A 220 -13.82 0.33 1.83
CA GLY A 220 -14.75 1.33 1.34
C GLY A 220 -13.96 2.55 0.86
N CYS A 221 -13.93 2.74 -0.46
CA CYS A 221 -13.73 4.05 -1.03
C CYS A 221 -15.11 4.71 -1.02
N ASP A 222 -15.23 5.89 -0.43
CA ASP A 222 -16.51 6.60 -0.35
C ASP A 222 -16.55 7.75 -1.37
N THR A 223 -17.71 7.96 -2.00
CA THR A 223 -17.92 9.08 -2.93
C THR A 223 -18.09 10.40 -2.18
N ASP A 224 -18.71 10.38 -1.00
CA ASP A 224 -19.26 11.59 -0.36
C ASP A 224 -18.97 11.71 1.14
N GLU A 225 -18.79 10.62 1.88
CA GLU A 225 -18.59 10.66 3.32
C GLU A 225 -17.31 9.95 3.76
N ASN A 226 -16.53 10.53 4.68
CA ASN A 226 -15.34 9.87 5.23
C ASN A 226 -15.73 8.74 6.20
N ARG A 227 -16.51 7.76 5.72
CA ARG A 227 -17.26 6.80 6.52
C ARG A 227 -16.47 5.55 6.84
N PHE A 228 -15.63 5.10 5.91
CA PHE A 228 -14.90 3.84 6.04
C PHE A 228 -13.45 4.09 6.44
N ASP A 229 -13.03 3.40 7.50
CA ASP A 229 -11.63 3.35 7.91
C ASP A 229 -10.98 2.13 7.27
N ASN A 230 -9.96 2.41 6.46
CA ASN A 230 -9.11 1.46 5.76
C ASN A 230 -7.86 1.24 6.61
N SER A 231 -7.46 -0.01 6.82
CA SER A 231 -6.31 -0.35 7.67
C SER A 231 -5.46 -1.44 7.05
N PHE A 232 -4.14 -1.30 7.11
CA PHE A 232 -3.20 -2.36 6.77
C PHE A 232 -2.08 -2.44 7.81
N ILE A 233 -1.47 -3.61 7.89
CA ILE A 233 -0.28 -3.85 8.72
C ILE A 233 0.96 -3.67 7.83
N THR A 234 1.96 -2.93 8.31
CA THR A 234 3.22 -2.76 7.57
C THR A 234 4.02 -4.05 7.54
N ALA A 235 5.02 -4.13 6.64
CA ALA A 235 6.00 -5.22 6.71
C ALA A 235 6.69 -5.26 8.09
N PHE A 236 7.23 -6.44 8.43
CA PHE A 236 7.94 -6.62 9.69
C PHE A 236 9.21 -5.74 9.73
N SER A 237 9.41 -5.02 10.83
CA SER A 237 10.50 -4.04 10.98
C SER A 237 10.54 -3.04 9.81
N ALA A 238 9.40 -2.38 9.55
CA ALA A 238 9.27 -1.36 8.52
C ALA A 238 9.13 0.06 9.09
N VAL A 239 8.84 0.20 10.39
CA VAL A 239 8.66 1.51 11.04
C VAL A 239 9.90 1.89 11.86
N PRO A 240 10.66 2.91 11.45
CA PRO A 240 11.78 3.44 12.25
C PRO A 240 11.34 3.96 13.62
N LYS A 241 12.19 3.80 14.64
CA LYS A 241 11.87 4.20 16.03
C LYS A 241 11.56 5.69 16.19
N ASN A 242 12.15 6.53 15.33
CA ASN A 242 11.95 7.98 15.30
C ASN A 242 10.81 8.42 14.38
N ALA A 243 10.07 7.49 13.75
CA ALA A 243 8.92 7.82 12.92
C ALA A 243 7.78 8.39 13.77
N ASN A 244 7.21 9.49 13.32
CA ASN A 244 5.98 10.05 13.83
C ASN A 244 4.83 9.58 12.94
N LEU A 245 4.14 8.53 13.37
CA LEU A 245 3.08 7.94 12.56
C LEU A 245 1.93 8.89 12.24
N ALA A 246 1.69 9.92 13.05
CA ALA A 246 0.66 10.94 12.76
C ALA A 246 1.03 11.85 11.57
N LYS A 247 2.28 11.80 11.11
CA LYS A 247 2.78 12.48 9.91
C LYS A 247 2.93 11.55 8.71
N THR A 248 2.44 10.31 8.80
CA THR A 248 2.43 9.38 7.68
C THR A 248 1.56 9.93 6.56
N GLU A 249 2.09 9.90 5.35
CA GLU A 249 1.30 10.15 4.14
C GLU A 249 1.00 8.80 3.48
N VAL A 250 -0.24 8.63 3.04
CA VAL A 250 -0.73 7.38 2.44
C VAL A 250 -1.29 7.72 1.07
N ALA A 251 -1.15 6.84 0.10
CA ALA A 251 -1.85 6.89 -1.18
C ALA A 251 -2.61 5.58 -1.38
N ALA A 252 -3.89 5.69 -1.71
CA ALA A 252 -4.64 4.55 -2.23
C ALA A 252 -4.23 4.35 -3.69
N LEU A 253 -3.80 3.14 -4.02
CA LEU A 253 -3.42 2.79 -5.39
C LEU A 253 -4.68 2.22 -6.05
N CYS A 254 -5.37 3.04 -6.84
CA CYS A 254 -6.56 2.59 -7.55
C CYS A 254 -6.38 2.72 -9.06
N ASP A 255 -7.00 1.81 -9.81
CA ASP A 255 -6.77 1.62 -11.23
C ASP A 255 -8.10 1.57 -12.00
N LEU A 256 -8.08 2.01 -13.27
CA LEU A 256 -9.18 1.87 -14.22
C LEU A 256 -9.23 0.45 -14.82
N SER A 257 -8.10 -0.24 -14.88
CA SER A 257 -7.99 -1.55 -15.49
C SER A 257 -8.34 -2.68 -14.51
N LYS A 258 -8.93 -3.76 -15.03
CA LYS A 258 -9.16 -4.98 -14.23
C LYS A 258 -7.82 -5.62 -13.85
N VAL A 259 -7.79 -6.29 -12.70
CA VAL A 259 -6.77 -7.30 -12.44
C VAL A 259 -6.92 -8.38 -13.50
N THR A 260 -5.92 -8.56 -14.35
CA THR A 260 -5.82 -9.77 -15.18
C THR A 260 -5.30 -10.90 -14.30
N ASP A 261 -6.01 -12.04 -14.23
CA ASP A 261 -5.68 -13.21 -13.39
C ASP A 261 -4.28 -13.84 -13.65
N SER A 262 -3.51 -13.26 -14.57
CA SER A 262 -2.12 -13.65 -14.85
C SER A 262 -1.22 -12.44 -14.66
N GLN A 263 -0.67 -12.29 -13.46
CA GLN A 263 0.47 -11.40 -13.24
C GLN A 263 1.71 -12.12 -13.78
N PRO A 264 2.36 -11.63 -14.86
CA PRO A 264 3.56 -12.27 -15.36
C PRO A 264 4.65 -12.25 -14.28
N SER A 265 5.52 -13.26 -14.29
CA SER A 265 6.69 -13.29 -13.40
C SER A 265 7.52 -12.01 -13.60
N GLY A 266 7.76 -11.26 -12.51
CA GLY A 266 8.44 -9.96 -12.55
C GLY A 266 7.54 -8.75 -12.81
N GLY A 267 6.21 -8.91 -12.83
CA GLY A 267 5.27 -7.80 -12.80
C GLY A 267 5.35 -7.00 -11.49
N PRO A 268 4.99 -5.70 -11.50
CA PRO A 268 4.98 -4.85 -10.31
C PRO A 268 4.02 -5.43 -9.26
N LEU A 269 4.36 -5.31 -7.98
CA LEU A 269 3.54 -5.85 -6.89
C LEU A 269 2.40 -4.90 -6.53
N ASN A 270 1.26 -5.08 -7.20
CA ASN A 270 -0.01 -4.53 -6.75
C ASN A 270 -1.19 -5.48 -7.02
#